data_AF-A0A1B7W4I7-F1
#
_entry.id   AF-A0A1B7W4I7-F1
#
_cell.length_a   1.000
_cell.length_b   1.000
_cell.length_c   1.000
_cell.angle_alpha   90.00
_cell.angle_beta   90.00
_cell.angle_gamma   90.00
#
_symmetry.space_group_name_H-M   'P 1'
#
loop_
_entity.id
_entity.type
_entity.pdbx_description
1 polymer ?
#
loop_
_entity_poly.entity_id
_entity_poly.type
_entity_poly.pdbx_seq_one_letter_code
_entity_poly.pdbx_strand_id
1 'polypeptide(L)'
;MTISAVKYLAKDITLEKFLMMPETKPALEFLDGNIIQKPMSKGRHSRLQGKLGSQINLVSESEKIAYAFPELRCSFGNRSIVPDIAVFTWEHIPFLANGEVPDRFEQSPDWV
;
A
#
# COMPACT_ATOMS: atom_id res chain seq x y z
N MET A 1 22.23 -18.35 1.35
CA MET A 1 21.69 -18.18 -0.01
C MET A 1 21.16 -16.77 -0.12
N THR A 2 21.88 -15.94 -0.85
CA THR A 2 21.74 -14.49 -0.98
C THR A 2 20.41 -14.11 -1.61
N ILE A 3 19.52 -13.50 -0.83
CA ILE A 3 18.44 -12.70 -1.40
C ILE A 3 19.06 -11.34 -1.68
N SER A 4 19.62 -11.17 -2.89
CA SER A 4 19.87 -9.83 -3.41
C SER A 4 18.54 -9.09 -3.36
N ALA A 5 18.43 -8.10 -2.49
CA ALA A 5 17.53 -6.99 -2.74
C ALA A 5 17.88 -6.48 -4.14
N VAL A 6 16.97 -6.68 -5.10
CA VAL A 6 17.11 -6.18 -6.46
C VAL A 6 17.07 -4.66 -6.34
N LYS A 7 18.25 -4.07 -6.18
CA LYS A 7 18.47 -2.64 -6.14
C LYS A 7 18.74 -2.22 -7.59
N TYR A 8 17.97 -1.24 -8.06
CA TYR A 8 18.13 -0.52 -9.34
C TYR A 8 17.53 -1.18 -10.58
N LEU A 9 16.20 -1.29 -10.67
CA LEU A 9 15.52 -1.62 -11.93
C LEU A 9 15.44 -0.47 -12.94
N ALA A 10 15.65 0.79 -12.53
CA ALA A 10 15.84 1.88 -13.48
C ALA A 10 16.52 3.07 -12.80
N LYS A 11 17.60 3.56 -13.40
CA LYS A 11 18.02 4.95 -13.25
C LYS A 11 17.09 5.76 -14.16
N ASP A 12 16.44 6.80 -13.65
CA ASP A 12 15.60 7.74 -14.42
C ASP A 12 14.16 7.28 -14.80
N ILE A 13 13.50 6.43 -14.00
CA ILE A 13 12.05 6.21 -14.15
C ILE A 13 11.24 7.26 -13.40
N THR A 14 10.18 7.79 -14.04
CA THR A 14 9.22 8.70 -13.41
C THR A 14 8.11 7.93 -12.71
N LEU A 15 7.45 8.53 -11.72
CA LEU A 15 6.28 7.93 -11.06
C LEU A 15 5.20 7.54 -12.08
N GLU A 16 4.91 8.40 -13.06
CA GLU A 16 3.92 8.13 -14.11
C GLU A 16 4.26 6.86 -14.90
N LYS A 17 5.51 6.72 -15.36
CA LYS A 17 5.96 5.51 -16.07
C LYS A 17 5.89 4.28 -15.18
N PHE A 18 6.23 4.41 -13.90
CA PHE A 18 6.12 3.34 -12.93
C PHE A 18 4.66 2.87 -12.76
N LEU A 19 3.70 3.78 -12.65
CA LEU A 19 2.28 3.45 -12.49
C LEU A 19 1.64 2.81 -13.73
N MET A 20 2.26 2.94 -14.91
CA MET A 20 1.86 2.25 -16.13
C MET A 20 2.41 0.80 -16.23
N MET A 21 3.35 0.43 -15.35
CA MET A 21 3.89 -0.93 -15.33
C MET A 21 2.84 -1.90 -14.77
N PRO A 22 2.85 -3.18 -15.19
CA PRO A 22 1.97 -4.19 -14.62
C PRO A 22 2.32 -4.44 -13.14
N GLU A 23 1.29 -4.70 -12.33
CA GLU A 23 1.45 -5.13 -10.95
C GLU A 23 2.22 -6.46 -10.85
N THR A 24 2.98 -6.62 -9.77
CA THR A 24 3.80 -7.81 -9.51
C THR A 24 3.48 -8.43 -8.15
N LYS A 25 3.92 -9.68 -7.94
CA LYS A 25 3.86 -10.35 -6.63
C LYS A 25 5.26 -10.89 -6.28
N PRO A 26 5.91 -10.39 -5.21
CA PRO A 26 5.52 -9.26 -4.35
C PRO A 26 5.45 -7.94 -5.12
N ALA A 27 4.71 -6.97 -4.58
CA ALA A 27 4.54 -5.66 -5.19
C ALA A 27 5.87 -4.91 -5.36
N LEU A 28 5.95 -4.10 -6.42
CA LEU A 28 6.97 -3.07 -6.58
C LEU A 28 6.47 -1.77 -5.94
N GLU A 29 7.40 -1.05 -5.33
CA GLU A 29 7.24 0.29 -4.78
C GLU A 29 8.17 1.26 -5.50
N PHE A 30 7.75 2.52 -5.57
CA PHE A 30 8.51 3.63 -6.14
C PHE A 30 8.84 4.65 -5.06
N LEU A 31 10.13 4.86 -4.81
CA LEU A 31 10.65 5.80 -3.83
C LEU A 31 11.77 6.64 -4.48
N ASP A 32 11.46 7.91 -4.75
CA ASP A 32 12.42 8.92 -5.21
C ASP A 32 13.24 8.46 -6.43
N GLY A 33 12.56 8.07 -7.49
CA GLY A 33 13.20 7.60 -8.74
C GLY A 33 13.69 6.15 -8.70
N ASN A 34 13.55 5.45 -7.57
CA ASN A 34 13.98 4.06 -7.42
C ASN A 34 12.78 3.13 -7.34
N ILE A 35 12.88 1.97 -8.02
CA ILE A 35 11.94 0.86 -7.87
C ILE A 35 12.52 -0.15 -6.89
N ILE A 36 11.74 -0.52 -5.88
CA ILE A 36 12.10 -1.50 -4.85
C ILE A 36 11.02 -2.57 -4.78
N GLN A 37 11.40 -3.84 -4.74
CA GLN A 37 10.44 -4.94 -4.59
C GLN A 37 10.26 -5.31 -3.11
N LYS A 38 9.00 -5.46 -2.67
CA LYS A 38 8.69 -5.99 -1.33
C LYS A 38 9.28 -7.40 -1.15
N PRO A 39 9.67 -7.80 0.06
CA PRO A 39 9.99 -9.19 0.33
C PRO A 39 8.74 -10.06 0.20
N MET A 40 8.93 -11.32 -0.21
CA MET A 40 7.82 -12.28 -0.20
C MET A 40 7.35 -12.55 1.23
N SER A 41 6.06 -12.33 1.48
CA SER A 41 5.47 -12.54 2.80
C SER A 41 5.65 -13.99 3.27
N LYS A 42 5.80 -14.15 4.59
CA LYS A 42 5.99 -15.45 5.28
C LYS A 42 4.90 -15.62 6.32
N GLY A 43 4.62 -16.85 6.75
CA GLY A 43 3.48 -17.14 7.64
C GLY A 43 3.40 -16.29 8.92
N ARG A 44 4.54 -15.99 9.57
CA ARG A 44 4.57 -15.10 10.76
C ARG A 44 4.17 -13.66 10.43
N HIS A 45 4.65 -13.14 9.31
CA HIS A 45 4.32 -11.80 8.81
C HIS A 45 2.84 -11.73 8.43
N SER A 46 2.35 -12.68 7.62
CA SER A 46 0.94 -12.74 7.21
C SER A 46 -0.02 -12.88 8.39
N ARG A 47 0.33 -13.68 9.41
CA ARG A 47 -0.47 -13.82 10.64
C ARG A 47 -0.53 -12.51 11.43
N LEU A 48 0.59 -11.79 11.52
CA LEU A 48 0.63 -10.51 12.23
C LEU A 48 -0.18 -9.44 11.48
N GLN A 49 0.06 -9.29 10.18
CA GLN A 49 -0.66 -8.36 9.30
C GLN A 49 -2.17 -8.57 9.36
N GLY A 50 -2.63 -9.81 9.15
CA GLY A 50 -4.06 -10.13 9.19
C GLY A 50 -4.69 -9.81 10.55
N LYS A 51 -4.03 -10.20 11.65
CA LYS A 51 -4.54 -9.92 13.00
C LYS A 51 -4.58 -8.43 13.31
N LEU A 52 -3.52 -7.70 13.00
CA LEU A 52 -3.45 -6.27 13.27
C LEU A 52 -4.52 -5.52 12.48
N GLY A 53 -4.64 -5.77 11.18
CA GLY A 53 -5.68 -5.16 10.33
C GLY A 53 -7.09 -5.44 10.84
N SER A 54 -7.39 -6.69 11.19
CA SER A 54 -8.69 -7.04 11.76
C SER A 54 -8.98 -6.36 13.11
N GLN A 55 -7.97 -6.22 13.99
CA GLN A 55 -8.17 -5.55 15.27
C GLN A 55 -8.38 -4.04 15.12
N ILE A 56 -7.73 -3.39 14.15
CA ILE A 56 -7.97 -1.99 13.84
C ILE A 56 -9.43 -1.81 13.37
N ASN A 57 -9.85 -2.58 12.35
CA ASN A 57 -11.20 -2.45 11.80
C ASN A 57 -12.29 -2.78 12.82
N LEU A 58 -12.04 -3.74 13.71
CA LEU A 58 -12.98 -4.10 14.79
C LEU A 58 -13.34 -2.90 15.68
N VAL A 59 -12.40 -1.99 15.94
CA VAL A 59 -12.63 -0.82 16.80
C VAL A 59 -12.97 0.46 16.04
N SER A 60 -12.74 0.51 14.72
CA SER A 60 -12.85 1.76 13.95
C SER A 60 -13.93 1.78 12.87
N GLU A 61 -14.34 0.63 12.33
CA GLU A 61 -15.19 0.56 11.13
C GLU A 61 -16.65 0.92 11.41
N SER A 62 -17.26 0.34 12.45
CA SER A 62 -18.69 0.51 12.75
C SER A 62 -19.06 1.96 13.08
N GLU A 63 -18.17 2.66 13.79
CA GLU A 63 -18.32 4.07 14.16
C GLU A 63 -17.81 5.02 13.07
N LYS A 64 -17.37 4.50 11.92
CA LYS A 64 -16.83 5.28 10.81
C LYS A 64 -15.69 6.21 11.26
N ILE A 65 -14.76 5.67 12.03
CA ILE A 65 -13.56 6.39 12.49
C ILE A 65 -12.45 6.25 11.45
N ALA A 66 -12.18 5.01 11.04
CA ALA A 66 -11.10 4.67 10.12
C ALA A 66 -11.30 3.29 9.52
N TYR A 67 -10.53 2.98 8.48
CA TYR A 67 -10.43 1.64 7.89
C TYR A 67 -8.99 1.29 7.55
N ALA A 68 -8.60 0.06 7.87
CA ALA A 68 -7.31 -0.55 7.58
C ALA A 68 -7.39 -1.44 6.34
N PHE A 69 -6.63 -1.09 5.31
CA PHE A 69 -6.51 -1.82 4.06
C PHE A 69 -5.17 -2.58 4.02
N PRO A 70 -5.17 -3.91 3.89
CA PRO A 70 -3.94 -4.68 3.71
C PRO A 70 -3.43 -4.53 2.26
N GLU A 71 -2.11 -4.38 2.09
CA GLU A 71 -1.43 -4.38 0.77
C GLU A 71 -2.04 -3.39 -0.25
N LEU A 72 -2.44 -2.19 0.19
CA LEU A 72 -3.05 -1.17 -0.65
C LEU A 72 -1.99 -0.25 -1.27
N ARG A 73 -2.01 -0.08 -2.60
CA ARG A 73 -1.15 0.89 -3.28
C ARG A 73 -1.60 2.32 -3.00
N CYS A 74 -0.71 3.10 -2.41
CA CYS A 74 -0.90 4.52 -2.11
C CYS A 74 0.13 5.35 -2.88
N SER A 75 -0.33 6.25 -3.76
CA SER A 75 0.56 7.06 -4.61
C SER A 75 0.41 8.54 -4.29
N PHE A 76 1.48 9.19 -3.82
CA PHE A 76 1.46 10.58 -3.38
C PHE A 76 2.88 11.16 -3.35
N GLY A 77 3.03 12.47 -3.49
CA GLY A 77 4.31 13.15 -3.26
C GLY A 77 5.50 12.57 -4.04
N ASN A 78 5.30 12.19 -5.30
CA ASN A 78 6.29 11.50 -6.15
C ASN A 78 6.77 10.13 -5.57
N ARG A 79 5.87 9.40 -4.93
CA ARG A 79 6.08 8.06 -4.37
C ARG A 79 4.88 7.17 -4.68
N SER A 80 5.10 5.87 -4.73
CA SER A 80 4.03 4.87 -4.75
C SER A 80 4.43 3.69 -3.88
N ILE A 81 3.78 3.55 -2.74
CA ILE A 81 4.10 2.54 -1.73
C ILE A 81 2.97 1.54 -1.60
N VAL A 82 3.27 0.36 -1.07
CA VAL A 82 2.30 -0.68 -0.73
C VAL A 82 2.58 -1.12 0.72
N PRO A 83 2.09 -0.36 1.71
CA PRO A 83 2.26 -0.71 3.12
C PRO A 83 1.69 -2.10 3.40
N ASP A 84 2.21 -2.77 4.43
CA ASP A 84 1.58 -4.00 4.91
C ASP A 84 0.14 -3.71 5.37
N ILE A 85 -0.07 -2.57 6.04
CA ILE A 85 -1.39 -2.05 6.40
C ILE A 85 -1.37 -0.54 6.16
N ALA A 86 -2.33 -0.04 5.38
CA ALA A 86 -2.58 1.38 5.21
C ALA A 86 -3.89 1.73 5.92
N VAL A 87 -3.84 2.65 6.88
CA VAL A 87 -5.04 3.10 7.61
C VAL A 87 -5.41 4.51 7.17
N PHE A 88 -6.67 4.67 6.80
CA PHE A 88 -7.28 5.95 6.47
C PHE A 88 -8.37 6.26 7.48
N THR A 89 -8.35 7.47 8.03
CA THR A 89 -9.51 8.05 8.70
C THR A 89 -10.68 8.09 7.73
N TRP A 90 -11.90 7.93 8.25
CA TRP A 90 -13.07 7.70 7.41
C TRP A 90 -13.33 8.85 6.42
N GLU A 91 -13.06 10.09 6.85
CA GLU A 91 -13.18 11.30 6.04
C GLU A 91 -12.14 11.37 4.91
N HIS A 92 -11.02 10.67 5.06
CA HIS A 92 -9.97 10.60 4.04
C HIS A 92 -10.12 9.40 3.10
N ILE A 93 -11.09 8.50 3.30
CA ILE A 93 -11.35 7.43 2.33
C ILE A 93 -12.08 8.04 1.11
N PRO A 94 -11.54 7.92 -0.11
CA PRO A 94 -12.11 8.55 -1.31
C PRO A 94 -13.29 7.76 -1.87
N PHE A 95 -14.33 7.54 -1.07
CA PHE A 95 -15.51 6.77 -1.48
C PHE A 95 -16.10 7.29 -2.79
N LEU A 96 -16.48 6.36 -3.66
CA LEU A 96 -17.24 6.64 -4.87
C LEU A 96 -18.64 7.18 -4.51
N ALA A 97 -19.33 7.78 -5.48
CA ALA A 97 -20.66 8.36 -5.25
C ALA A 97 -21.72 7.34 -4.76
N ASN A 98 -21.51 6.05 -5.03
CA ASN A 98 -22.33 4.94 -4.55
C ASN A 98 -21.92 4.41 -3.16
N GLY A 99 -20.90 4.99 -2.52
CA GLY A 99 -20.37 4.58 -1.23
C GLY A 99 -19.35 3.45 -1.29
N GLU A 100 -18.93 2.99 -2.47
CA GLU A 100 -17.90 1.97 -2.63
C GLU A 100 -16.49 2.54 -2.44
N VAL A 101 -15.56 1.71 -1.97
CA VAL A 101 -14.13 2.04 -1.91
C VAL A 101 -13.56 1.95 -3.33
N PRO A 102 -12.83 2.97 -3.82
CA PRO A 102 -12.25 2.92 -5.16
C PRO A 102 -11.01 2.01 -5.22
N ASP A 103 -10.64 1.60 -6.43
CA ASP A 103 -9.43 0.79 -6.65
C ASP A 103 -8.12 1.57 -6.45
N ARG A 104 -8.15 2.91 -6.62
CA ARG A 104 -6.95 3.76 -6.61
C ARG A 104 -6.96 4.74 -5.45
N PHE A 105 -5.86 4.77 -4.72
CA PHE A 105 -5.60 5.75 -3.67
C PHE A 105 -4.42 6.64 -4.07
N GLU A 106 -4.73 7.87 -4.47
CA GLU A 106 -3.77 8.89 -4.90
C GLU A 106 -3.40 9.86 -3.76
N GLN A 107 -3.34 9.33 -2.54
CA GLN A 107 -3.10 10.07 -1.31
C GLN A 107 -2.30 9.22 -0.31
N SER A 108 -1.68 9.89 0.67
CA SER A 108 -1.02 9.20 1.78
C SER A 108 -2.05 8.60 2.73
N PRO A 109 -1.81 7.39 3.26
CA PRO A 109 -2.51 6.94 4.45
C PRO A 109 -2.24 7.87 5.63
N ASP A 110 -3.20 7.93 6.55
CA ASP A 110 -3.07 8.66 7.82
C ASP A 110 -2.15 7.93 8.79
N TRP A 111 -2.08 6.60 8.68
CA TRP A 111 -1.18 5.76 9.46
C TRP A 111 -0.71 4.51 8.69
N VAL A 112 0.57 4.13 8.91
CA VAL A 112 1.25 2.93 8.37
C VAL A 112 2.04 2.21 9.46
#